data_AF-A0A6A7LN26-F1
#
_entry.id   AF-A0A6A7LN26-F1
#
_cell.length_a   1.000
_cell.length_b   1.000
_cell.length_c   1.000
_cell.angle_alpha   90.00
_cell.angle_beta   90.00
_cell.angle_gamma   90.00
#
_symmetry.space_group_name_H-M   'P 1'
#
loop_
_entity.id
_entity.type
_entity.pdbx_description
1 polymer ?
#
loop_
_entity_poly.entity_id
_entity_poly.type
_entity_poly.pdbx_seq_one_letter_code
_entity_poly.pdbx_strand_id
1 'polypeptide(L)'
;MQSSDHDIKDVTHGLPKYIHRQLTQMISTENAIKIAKYIQCQKTEINLSDNSRRSVVTCLITLSRFFQNKGFSQLTRSDLIKYLDSLRKTEDVDPAHKWIGTYNLRRQLFLKFFKWLYYPTEKAIKRPIPEVMRSISSLKRKEQSIYKPDDLWSPEDDRIFLKYCPDKRIQCYHTIARDTSARPSE
;
A
#
# COMPACT_ATOMS: atom_id res chain seq x y z
N MET A 1 -12.65 27.09 -6.11
CA MET A 1 -12.70 26.20 -4.93
C MET A 1 -13.66 25.02 -5.09
N GLN A 2 -14.79 25.12 -5.81
CA GLN A 2 -15.76 24.01 -5.97
C GLN A 2 -15.21 22.77 -6.71
N SER A 3 -14.31 22.95 -7.70
CA SER A 3 -13.73 21.82 -8.47
C SER A 3 -12.90 20.85 -7.62
N SER A 4 -12.26 21.34 -6.55
CA SER A 4 -11.30 20.54 -5.77
C SER A 4 -11.96 19.55 -4.81
N ASP A 5 -13.14 19.88 -4.29
CA ASP A 5 -13.89 18.99 -3.40
C ASP A 5 -14.58 17.85 -4.18
N HIS A 6 -15.03 18.15 -5.40
CA HIS A 6 -15.56 17.15 -6.34
C HIS A 6 -14.51 16.09 -6.68
N ASP A 7 -13.29 16.51 -7.03
CA ASP A 7 -12.18 15.59 -7.34
C ASP A 7 -11.85 14.64 -6.17
N ILE A 8 -11.88 15.16 -4.93
CA ILE A 8 -11.61 14.36 -3.74
C ILE A 8 -12.75 13.36 -3.49
N LYS A 9 -14.02 13.74 -3.70
CA LYS A 9 -15.17 12.84 -3.60
C LYS A 9 -15.08 11.70 -4.61
N ASP A 10 -14.76 11.99 -5.87
CA ASP A 10 -14.64 10.97 -6.92
C ASP A 10 -13.52 9.95 -6.66
N VAL A 11 -12.41 10.41 -6.09
CA VAL A 11 -11.27 9.57 -5.74
C VAL A 11 -11.54 8.70 -4.52
N THR A 12 -12.43 9.16 -3.64
CA THR A 12 -12.83 8.44 -2.42
C THR A 12 -14.10 7.64 -2.56
N HIS A 13 -14.80 7.75 -3.69
CA HIS A 13 -15.97 6.94 -3.99
C HIS A 13 -15.65 5.44 -3.88
N GLY A 14 -16.53 4.68 -3.22
CA GLY A 14 -16.34 3.24 -2.96
C GLY A 14 -15.27 2.89 -1.90
N LEU A 15 -14.52 3.87 -1.39
CA LEU A 15 -13.56 3.66 -0.31
C LEU A 15 -14.21 3.86 1.06
N PRO A 16 -13.62 3.31 2.15
CA PRO A 16 -14.10 3.57 3.51
C PRO A 16 -14.17 5.07 3.83
N LYS A 17 -15.24 5.50 4.50
CA LYS A 17 -15.53 6.91 4.83
C LYS A 17 -14.37 7.62 5.56
N TYR A 18 -13.60 6.88 6.36
CA TYR A 18 -12.46 7.47 7.08
C TYR A 18 -11.38 8.01 6.15
N ILE A 19 -11.23 7.47 4.92
CA ILE A 19 -10.22 7.94 3.95
C ILE A 19 -10.60 9.32 3.44
N HIS A 20 -11.87 9.54 3.11
CA HIS A 20 -12.38 10.85 2.73
C HIS A 20 -12.13 11.87 3.84
N ARG A 21 -12.47 11.52 5.08
CA ARG A 21 -12.20 12.35 6.27
C ARG A 21 -10.71 12.68 6.41
N GLN A 22 -9.83 11.71 6.20
CA GLN A 22 -8.39 11.92 6.28
C GLN A 22 -7.86 12.88 5.21
N LEU A 23 -8.37 12.78 3.97
CA LEU A 23 -7.99 13.69 2.88
C LEU A 23 -8.47 15.12 3.10
N THR A 24 -9.64 15.31 3.69
CA THR A 24 -10.24 16.65 3.86
C THR A 24 -9.85 17.33 5.16
N GLN A 25 -9.57 16.58 6.24
CA GLN A 25 -9.36 17.14 7.57
C GLN A 25 -7.94 16.97 8.13
N MET A 26 -7.19 15.96 7.68
CA MET A 26 -5.89 15.62 8.31
C MET A 26 -4.68 16.07 7.49
N ILE A 27 -4.89 16.51 6.25
CA ILE A 27 -3.83 17.00 5.38
C ILE A 27 -4.19 18.36 4.76
N SER A 28 -3.19 19.10 4.30
CA SER A 28 -3.43 20.36 3.58
C SER A 28 -4.23 20.13 2.30
N THR A 29 -5.10 21.07 1.95
CA THR A 29 -5.87 21.07 0.70
C THR A 29 -4.99 20.89 -0.53
N GLU A 30 -3.80 21.50 -0.56
CA GLU A 30 -2.85 21.36 -1.67
C GLU A 30 -2.42 19.90 -1.87
N ASN A 31 -1.96 19.22 -0.80
CA ASN A 31 -1.58 17.82 -0.85
C ASN A 31 -2.78 16.92 -1.19
N ALA A 32 -3.98 17.22 -0.67
CA ALA A 32 -5.20 16.47 -1.00
C ALA A 32 -5.53 16.54 -2.49
N ILE A 33 -5.44 17.73 -3.10
CA ILE A 33 -5.64 17.92 -4.54
C ILE A 33 -4.59 17.16 -5.35
N LYS A 34 -3.32 17.20 -4.94
CA LYS A 34 -2.24 16.44 -5.61
C LYS A 34 -2.50 14.94 -5.58
N ILE A 35 -2.95 14.41 -4.45
CA ILE A 35 -3.34 13.00 -4.33
C ILE A 35 -4.52 12.70 -5.26
N ALA A 36 -5.56 13.53 -5.26
CA ALA A 36 -6.74 13.31 -6.08
C ALA A 36 -6.40 13.25 -7.58
N LYS A 37 -5.63 14.24 -8.07
CA LYS A 37 -5.16 14.30 -9.46
C LYS A 37 -4.29 13.10 -9.84
N TYR A 38 -3.41 12.65 -8.92
CA TYR A 38 -2.61 11.46 -9.15
C TYR A 38 -3.46 10.21 -9.32
N ILE A 39 -4.46 10.03 -8.46
CA ILE A 39 -5.35 8.86 -8.55
C ILE A 39 -6.19 8.90 -9.83
N GLN A 40 -6.72 10.07 -10.22
CA GLN A 40 -7.42 10.22 -11.51
C GLN A 40 -6.52 9.81 -12.67
N CYS A 41 -5.26 10.25 -12.68
CA CYS A 41 -4.27 9.83 -13.68
C CYS A 41 -3.98 8.32 -13.64
N GLN A 42 -3.84 7.70 -12.46
CA GLN A 42 -3.64 6.25 -12.36
C GLN A 42 -4.87 5.44 -12.80
N LYS A 43 -6.08 5.96 -12.58
CA LYS A 43 -7.32 5.34 -13.10
C LYS A 43 -7.30 5.31 -14.63
N THR A 44 -6.89 6.40 -15.29
CA THR A 44 -6.84 6.45 -16.76
C THR A 44 -5.67 5.67 -17.35
N GLU A 45 -4.50 5.67 -16.70
CA GLU A 45 -3.30 5.01 -17.22
C GLU A 45 -3.32 3.49 -17.09
N ILE A 46 -3.82 2.96 -15.97
CA ILE A 46 -3.66 1.53 -15.62
C ILE A 46 -4.91 0.88 -15.04
N ASN A 47 -6.06 1.56 -15.06
CA ASN A 47 -7.30 1.07 -14.44
C ASN A 47 -7.12 0.60 -12.99
N LEU A 48 -6.62 1.51 -12.13
CA LEU A 48 -6.24 1.21 -10.75
C LEU A 48 -7.38 0.61 -9.91
N SER A 49 -7.15 -0.58 -9.34
CA SER A 49 -8.10 -1.25 -8.44
C SER A 49 -8.34 -0.50 -7.12
N ASP A 50 -9.50 -0.73 -6.49
CA ASP A 50 -9.90 -0.05 -5.24
C ASP A 50 -8.94 -0.32 -4.06
N ASN A 51 -8.46 -1.56 -3.92
CA ASN A 51 -7.46 -1.90 -2.90
C ASN A 51 -6.12 -1.18 -3.12
N SER A 52 -5.69 -1.07 -4.38
CA SER A 52 -4.48 -0.33 -4.73
C SER A 52 -4.66 1.16 -4.51
N ARG A 53 -5.81 1.71 -4.91
CA ARG A 53 -6.22 3.10 -4.67
C ARG A 53 -6.17 3.44 -3.18
N ARG A 54 -6.79 2.61 -2.33
CA ARG A 54 -6.76 2.74 -0.87
C ARG A 54 -5.32 2.76 -0.33
N SER A 55 -4.49 1.84 -0.80
CA SER A 55 -3.09 1.72 -0.34
C SER A 55 -2.26 2.95 -0.70
N VAL A 56 -2.38 3.43 -1.94
CA VAL A 56 -1.71 4.66 -2.43
C VAL A 56 -2.14 5.86 -1.59
N VAL A 57 -3.45 6.10 -1.47
CA VAL A 57 -4.00 7.27 -0.75
C VAL A 57 -3.55 7.26 0.71
N THR A 58 -3.70 6.12 1.40
CA THR A 58 -3.30 5.99 2.81
C THR A 58 -1.80 6.25 2.99
N CYS A 59 -0.97 5.77 2.07
CA CYS A 59 0.48 5.98 2.12
C CYS A 59 0.85 7.47 1.97
N LEU A 60 0.24 8.17 1.01
CA LEU A 60 0.50 9.59 0.76
C LEU A 60 -0.02 10.49 1.89
N ILE A 61 -1.18 10.16 2.48
CA ILE A 61 -1.68 10.83 3.69
C ILE A 61 -0.69 10.67 4.85
N THR A 62 -0.18 9.45 5.05
CA THR A 62 0.77 9.17 6.13
C THR A 62 2.07 9.95 5.93
N LEU A 63 2.56 10.04 4.69
CA LEU A 63 3.74 10.85 4.35
C LEU A 63 3.50 12.35 4.63
N SER A 64 2.37 12.90 4.16
CA SER A 64 2.00 14.31 4.39
C SER A 64 1.96 14.62 5.89
N ARG A 65 1.32 13.77 6.68
CA ARG A 65 1.21 13.95 8.13
C ARG A 65 2.56 13.88 8.84
N PHE A 66 3.45 12.97 8.42
CA PHE A 66 4.78 12.84 9.02
C PHE A 66 5.61 14.13 8.88
N PHE A 67 5.45 14.85 7.78
CA PHE A 67 6.09 16.15 7.54
C PHE A 67 5.18 17.34 7.84
N GLN A 68 4.18 17.16 8.73
CA GLN A 68 3.31 18.25 9.19
C GLN A 68 2.66 19.03 8.03
N ASN A 69 2.26 18.33 6.97
CA ASN A 69 1.64 18.88 5.77
C ASN A 69 2.53 19.81 4.95
N LYS A 70 3.85 19.66 5.04
CA LYS A 70 4.79 20.19 4.02
C LYS A 70 4.33 19.74 2.62
N GLY A 71 4.35 20.66 1.66
CA GLY A 71 3.88 20.38 0.30
C GLY A 71 4.75 19.29 -0.36
N PHE A 72 4.15 18.37 -1.10
CA PHE A 72 4.91 17.26 -1.69
C PHE A 72 6.08 17.71 -2.58
N SER A 73 5.92 18.82 -3.31
CA SER A 73 6.95 19.38 -4.18
C SER A 73 8.13 20.01 -3.42
N GLN A 74 7.96 20.27 -2.13
CA GLN A 74 8.97 20.84 -1.23
C GLN A 74 9.75 19.75 -0.47
N LEU A 75 9.31 18.48 -0.56
CA LEU A 75 10.02 17.37 0.07
C LEU A 75 11.35 17.14 -0.63
N THR A 76 12.40 17.01 0.17
CA THR A 76 13.74 16.73 -0.32
C THR A 76 14.03 15.23 -0.26
N ARG A 77 15.12 14.80 -0.92
CA ARG A 77 15.61 13.42 -0.80
C ARG A 77 15.85 13.04 0.66
N SER A 78 16.40 13.96 1.46
CA SER A 78 16.66 13.75 2.88
C SER A 78 15.37 13.53 3.68
N ASP A 79 14.30 14.26 3.35
CA ASP A 79 12.98 14.06 3.96
C ASP A 79 12.48 12.64 3.66
N LEU A 80 12.50 12.20 2.39
CA LEU A 80 12.02 10.86 2.05
C LEU A 80 12.83 9.74 2.72
N ILE A 81 14.15 9.90 2.82
CA ILE A 81 15.00 8.98 3.58
C ILE A 81 14.62 8.98 5.06
N LYS A 82 14.45 10.16 5.68
CA LYS A 82 14.02 10.29 7.09
C LYS A 82 12.70 9.57 7.36
N TYR A 83 11.72 9.70 6.47
CA TYR A 83 10.47 8.97 6.60
C TYR A 83 10.67 7.46 6.46
N LEU A 84 11.39 7.02 5.44
CA LEU A 84 11.61 5.59 5.20
C LEU A 84 12.42 4.94 6.34
N ASP A 85 13.39 5.65 6.90
CA ASP A 85 14.17 5.19 8.05
C ASP A 85 13.34 5.14 9.33
N SER A 86 12.32 5.99 9.48
CA SER A 86 11.37 5.89 10.60
C SER A 86 10.56 4.59 10.62
N LEU A 87 10.54 3.84 9.51
CA LEU A 87 9.89 2.54 9.42
C LEU A 87 10.78 1.41 9.93
N ARG A 88 12.09 1.65 10.07
CA ARG A 88 13.03 0.62 10.51
C ARG A 88 12.71 0.22 11.93
N LYS A 89 12.78 -1.08 12.19
CA LYS A 89 12.64 -1.65 13.52
C LYS A 89 13.87 -2.47 13.85
N THR A 90 14.22 -2.52 15.12
CA THR A 90 15.29 -3.38 15.64
C THR A 90 14.85 -4.84 15.60
N GLU A 91 15.84 -5.74 15.69
CA GLU A 91 15.63 -7.19 15.72
C GLU A 91 14.68 -7.58 16.87
N ASP A 92 14.82 -6.95 18.04
CA ASP A 92 14.02 -7.26 19.23
C ASP A 92 12.52 -6.94 19.05
N VAL A 93 12.21 -5.93 18.22
CA VAL A 93 10.83 -5.45 18.02
C VAL A 93 10.17 -6.12 16.81
N ASP A 94 10.94 -6.49 15.80
CA ASP A 94 10.45 -7.16 14.59
C ASP A 94 11.48 -8.21 14.10
N PRO A 95 11.57 -9.37 14.79
CA PRO A 95 12.52 -10.43 14.43
C PRO A 95 12.32 -10.93 12.99
N ALA A 96 11.06 -10.89 12.52
CA ALA A 96 10.70 -11.31 11.17
C ALA A 96 10.98 -10.24 10.09
N HIS A 97 11.52 -9.09 10.46
CA HIS A 97 11.87 -8.00 9.55
C HIS A 97 10.74 -7.55 8.62
N LYS A 98 9.48 -7.68 9.05
CA LYS A 98 8.28 -7.36 8.26
C LYS A 98 8.29 -5.89 7.82
N TRP A 99 8.94 -5.02 8.58
CA TRP A 99 9.14 -3.62 8.23
C TRP A 99 9.84 -3.41 6.88
N ILE A 100 10.71 -4.33 6.44
CA ILE A 100 11.38 -4.26 5.12
C ILE A 100 10.37 -4.29 3.98
N GLY A 101 9.34 -5.14 4.10
CA GLY A 101 8.25 -5.21 3.13
C GLY A 101 7.48 -3.89 3.06
N THR A 102 7.19 -3.30 4.23
CA THR A 102 6.52 -2.00 4.32
C THR A 102 7.38 -0.88 3.72
N TYR A 103 8.67 -0.85 4.04
CA TYR A 103 9.64 0.10 3.48
C TYR A 103 9.64 0.04 1.95
N ASN A 104 9.78 -1.16 1.37
CA ASN A 104 9.87 -1.33 -0.08
C ASN A 104 8.57 -0.97 -0.79
N LEU A 105 7.42 -1.33 -0.22
CA LEU A 105 6.11 -0.96 -0.74
C LEU A 105 5.94 0.57 -0.76
N ARG A 106 6.22 1.23 0.38
CA ARG A 106 6.10 2.70 0.47
C ARG A 106 7.06 3.40 -0.49
N ARG A 107 8.33 2.95 -0.57
CA ARG A 107 9.31 3.43 -1.53
C ARG A 107 8.83 3.33 -2.97
N GLN A 108 8.25 2.19 -3.38
CA GLN A 108 7.75 2.00 -4.74
C GLN A 108 6.56 2.91 -5.03
N LEU A 109 5.65 3.09 -4.07
CA LEU A 109 4.52 4.00 -4.18
C LEU A 109 5.00 5.45 -4.33
N PHE A 110 5.98 5.88 -3.53
CA PHE A 110 6.59 7.20 -3.64
C PHE A 110 7.30 7.39 -4.97
N LEU A 111 8.04 6.39 -5.45
CA LEU A 111 8.70 6.48 -6.75
C LEU A 111 7.70 6.77 -7.87
N LYS A 112 6.58 6.03 -7.92
CA LYS A 112 5.53 6.24 -8.93
C LYS A 112 4.88 7.63 -8.78
N PHE A 113 4.55 8.02 -7.55
CA PHE A 113 3.94 9.32 -7.27
C PHE A 113 4.86 10.49 -7.63
N PHE A 114 6.12 10.49 -7.19
CA PHE A 114 7.05 11.58 -7.48
C PHE A 114 7.45 11.63 -8.96
N LYS A 115 7.54 10.49 -9.65
CA LYS A 115 7.67 10.49 -11.12
C LYS A 115 6.53 11.26 -11.78
N TRP A 116 5.30 11.00 -11.37
CA TRP A 116 4.13 11.72 -11.88
C TRP A 116 4.13 13.19 -11.44
N LEU A 117 4.50 13.49 -10.19
CA LEU A 117 4.46 14.85 -9.65
C LEU A 117 5.40 15.81 -10.40
N TYR A 118 6.59 15.34 -10.79
CA TYR A 118 7.58 16.16 -11.52
C TYR A 118 7.38 16.11 -13.04
N TYR A 119 6.81 15.01 -13.57
CA TYR A 119 6.62 14.81 -15.01
C TYR A 119 5.20 14.33 -15.33
N PRO A 120 4.16 15.15 -15.07
CA PRO A 120 2.76 14.72 -15.18
C PRO A 120 2.31 14.52 -16.63
N THR A 121 2.88 15.27 -17.58
CA THR A 121 2.54 15.21 -19.01
C THR A 121 3.18 14.04 -19.74
N GLU A 122 4.29 13.52 -19.20
CA GLU A 122 5.00 12.40 -19.79
C GLU A 122 4.25 11.08 -19.55
N LYS A 123 4.37 10.16 -20.52
CA LYS A 123 3.81 8.81 -20.39
C LYS A 123 4.46 8.07 -19.22
N ALA A 124 3.68 7.33 -18.44
CA ALA A 124 4.14 6.64 -17.23
C ALA A 124 5.45 5.85 -17.37
N ILE A 125 5.63 5.15 -18.50
CA ILE A 125 6.82 4.34 -18.79
C ILE A 125 8.07 5.21 -19.03
N LYS A 126 7.89 6.39 -19.64
CA LYS A 126 8.99 7.29 -20.01
C LYS A 126 9.40 8.25 -18.90
N ARG A 127 8.63 8.36 -17.81
CA ARG A 127 8.93 9.29 -16.70
C ARG A 127 10.30 8.99 -16.07
N PRO A 128 11.26 9.94 -16.12
CA PRO A 128 12.57 9.76 -15.51
C PRO A 128 12.48 9.77 -13.99
N ILE A 129 13.50 9.25 -13.31
CA ILE A 129 13.55 9.26 -11.83
C ILE A 129 13.92 10.68 -11.38
N PRO A 130 13.05 11.40 -10.64
CA PRO A 130 13.35 12.73 -10.14
C PRO A 130 14.46 12.69 -9.09
N GLU A 131 15.17 13.80 -8.91
CA GLU A 131 16.29 13.92 -7.97
C GLU A 131 15.90 13.53 -6.54
N VAL A 132 14.69 13.89 -6.11
CA VAL A 132 14.15 13.57 -4.78
C VAL A 132 14.12 12.05 -4.48
N MET A 133 13.98 11.20 -5.51
CA MET A 133 13.93 9.74 -5.39
C MET A 133 15.20 9.04 -5.87
N ARG A 134 16.18 9.79 -6.40
CA ARG A 134 17.39 9.22 -6.96
C ARG A 134 18.21 8.53 -5.88
N SER A 135 18.73 7.34 -6.20
CA SER A 135 19.61 6.56 -5.32
C SER A 135 19.02 6.23 -3.93
N ILE A 136 17.70 6.13 -3.82
CA ILE A 136 17.05 5.47 -2.67
C ILE A 136 16.90 4.01 -3.06
N SER A 137 17.61 3.08 -2.41
CA SER A 137 17.59 1.66 -2.74
C SER A 137 16.44 0.91 -2.07
N SER A 138 16.00 -0.18 -2.69
CA SER A 138 15.16 -1.19 -2.04
C SER A 138 16.02 -2.08 -1.16
N LEU A 139 15.49 -2.49 -0.03
CA LEU A 139 16.16 -3.39 0.90
C LEU A 139 15.86 -4.84 0.51
N LYS A 140 16.86 -5.72 0.59
CA LYS A 140 16.65 -7.16 0.39
C LYS A 140 15.88 -7.72 1.59
N ARG A 141 14.88 -8.56 1.33
CA ARG A 141 14.21 -9.31 2.41
C ARG A 141 15.22 -10.28 3.01
N LYS A 142 15.21 -10.41 4.34
CA LYS A 142 16.02 -11.37 5.08
C LYS A 142 15.34 -12.75 5.14
N GLU A 143 14.02 -12.76 5.16
CA GLU A 143 13.21 -13.98 5.18
C GLU A 143 12.53 -14.21 3.83
N GLN A 144 12.52 -15.47 3.39
CA GLN A 144 11.87 -15.87 2.15
C GLN A 144 10.36 -16.11 2.34
N SER A 145 9.97 -16.70 3.48
CA SER A 145 8.58 -16.98 3.86
C SER A 145 8.39 -16.73 5.35
N ILE A 146 7.21 -16.24 5.73
CA ILE A 146 6.78 -16.12 7.13
C ILE A 146 6.21 -17.43 7.68
N TYR A 147 5.90 -18.40 6.81
CA TYR A 147 5.36 -19.71 7.17
C TYR A 147 6.44 -20.76 7.06
N LYS A 148 6.57 -21.56 8.10
CA LYS A 148 7.36 -22.79 8.15
C LYS A 148 6.48 -23.99 7.78
N PRO A 149 7.07 -25.12 7.36
CA PRO A 149 6.33 -26.36 7.16
C PRO A 149 5.50 -26.76 8.38
N ASP A 150 6.03 -26.54 9.58
CA ASP A 150 5.35 -26.85 10.86
C ASP A 150 4.16 -25.92 11.17
N ASP A 151 4.05 -24.77 10.48
CA ASP A 151 2.89 -23.87 10.61
C ASP A 151 1.69 -24.37 9.77
N LEU A 152 1.90 -25.35 8.89
CA LEU A 152 0.86 -25.93 8.05
C LEU A 152 0.19 -27.10 8.78
N TRP A 153 -1.10 -27.28 8.55
CA TRP A 153 -1.82 -28.42 9.10
C TRP A 153 -1.26 -29.74 8.57
N SER A 154 -1.17 -30.73 9.45
CA SER A 154 -0.90 -32.11 9.08
C SER A 154 -2.15 -32.79 8.54
N PRO A 155 -2.01 -33.93 7.82
CA PRO A 155 -3.15 -34.77 7.46
C PRO A 155 -3.99 -35.21 8.67
N GLU A 156 -3.35 -35.41 9.82
CA GLU A 156 -4.02 -35.73 11.08
C GLU A 156 -4.90 -34.58 11.57
N ASP A 157 -4.41 -33.35 11.50
CA ASP A 157 -5.16 -32.14 11.86
C ASP A 157 -6.38 -31.97 10.95
N ASP A 158 -6.21 -32.17 9.65
CA ASP A 158 -7.32 -32.13 8.69
C ASP A 158 -8.41 -33.15 9.04
N ARG A 159 -8.00 -34.38 9.39
CA ARG A 159 -8.94 -35.45 9.74
C ARG A 159 -9.71 -35.12 11.02
N ILE A 160 -9.02 -34.57 12.02
CA ILE A 160 -9.66 -34.12 13.26
C ILE A 160 -10.66 -33.00 12.95
N PHE A 161 -10.25 -32.01 12.16
CA PHE A 161 -11.12 -30.92 11.77
C PHE A 161 -12.38 -31.39 11.04
N LEU A 162 -12.23 -32.25 10.02
CA LEU A 162 -13.36 -32.78 9.26
C LEU A 162 -14.30 -33.63 10.12
N LYS A 163 -13.79 -34.32 11.14
CA LYS A 163 -14.60 -35.12 12.07
C LYS A 163 -15.45 -34.25 13.00
N TYR A 164 -14.90 -33.14 13.50
CA TYR A 164 -15.53 -32.35 14.57
C TYR A 164 -16.13 -31.02 14.11
N CYS A 165 -15.83 -30.53 12.90
CA CYS A 165 -16.43 -29.30 12.38
C CYS A 165 -17.94 -29.50 12.18
N PRO A 166 -18.82 -28.72 12.82
CA PRO A 166 -20.26 -28.91 12.72
C PRO A 166 -20.86 -28.37 11.41
N ASP A 167 -20.20 -27.40 10.75
CA ASP A 167 -20.71 -26.76 9.54
C ASP A 167 -20.13 -27.43 8.27
N LYS A 168 -21.02 -28.09 7.51
CA LYS A 168 -20.67 -28.76 6.26
C LYS A 168 -20.10 -27.81 5.19
N ARG A 169 -20.46 -26.52 5.21
CA ARG A 169 -19.91 -25.54 4.27
C ARG A 169 -18.45 -25.26 4.55
N ILE A 170 -18.08 -25.18 5.84
CA ILE A 170 -16.69 -24.98 6.24
C ILE A 170 -15.87 -26.24 5.96
N GLN A 171 -16.41 -27.43 6.21
CA GLN A 171 -15.78 -28.69 5.83
C GLN A 171 -15.48 -28.74 4.32
N CYS A 172 -16.49 -28.42 3.49
CA CYS A 172 -16.36 -28.40 2.04
C CYS A 172 -15.27 -27.39 1.60
N TYR A 173 -15.31 -26.17 2.14
CA TYR A 173 -14.29 -25.15 1.87
C TYR A 173 -12.88 -25.63 2.24
N HIS A 174 -12.70 -26.23 3.41
CA HIS A 174 -11.41 -26.76 3.87
C HIS A 174 -10.86 -27.81 2.91
N THR A 175 -11.69 -28.79 2.53
CA THR A 175 -11.28 -29.85 1.59
C THR A 175 -10.92 -29.29 0.23
N ILE A 176 -11.72 -28.37 -0.32
CA ILE A 176 -11.43 -27.72 -1.61
C ILE A 176 -10.13 -26.90 -1.52
N ALA A 177 -9.93 -26.14 -0.45
CA ALA A 177 -8.71 -25.36 -0.26
C ALA A 177 -7.47 -26.25 -0.17
N ARG A 178 -7.57 -27.42 0.49
CA ARG A 178 -6.48 -28.39 0.56
C ARG A 178 -6.19 -29.06 -0.78
N ASP A 179 -7.21 -29.44 -1.52
CA ASP A 179 -7.09 -30.15 -2.80
C ASP A 179 -6.55 -29.21 -3.90
N THR A 180 -7.10 -28.00 -3.99
CA THR A 180 -6.75 -27.06 -5.07
C THR A 180 -5.55 -26.18 -4.74
N SER A 181 -5.22 -26.02 -3.46
CA SER A 181 -4.28 -24.99 -2.98
C SER A 181 -4.64 -23.56 -3.46
N ALA A 182 -5.90 -23.34 -3.85
CA ALA A 182 -6.39 -22.06 -4.35
C ALA A 182 -6.43 -21.01 -3.24
N ARG A 183 -6.29 -19.74 -3.62
CA ARG A 183 -6.42 -18.63 -2.68
C ARG A 183 -7.88 -18.46 -2.29
N PRO A 184 -8.19 -17.95 -1.09
CA PRO A 184 -9.57 -17.70 -0.66
C PRO A 184 -10.42 -16.79 -1.58
N SER A 185 -9.79 -16.03 -2.47
CA SER A 185 -10.46 -15.13 -3.42
C SER A 185 -10.67 -15.73 -4.81
N GLU A 186 -10.10 -16.91 -5.08
CA GLU A 186 -10.26 -17.67 -6.32
C GLU A 186 -11.47 -18.61 -6.21
#